data_AF-A0A9W7BDS9-F1
#
_entry.id   AF-A0A9W7BDS9-F1
#
_cell.length_a   1.000
_cell.length_b   1.000
_cell.length_c   1.000
_cell.angle_alpha   90.00
_cell.angle_beta   90.00
_cell.angle_gamma   90.00
#
_symmetry.space_group_name_H-M   'P 1'
#
loop_
_entity.id
_entity.type
_entity.pdbx_description
1 polymer ?
#
loop_
_entity_poly.entity_id
_entity_poly.type
_entity_poly.pdbx_seq_one_letter_code
_entity_poly.pdbx_strand_id
1 'polypeptide(L)'
;MSLSSWVGLARNGLCCLKDLFPSLASPITSTWLWSKISLLPPFPLLTTLLPTDLLAAFSQTTWLELLIFPLQTFAMIWLTKTGFLGVQASISNLNSIPKWEASLEGCKRNLTSINSDDDGDSTVRKSGRSRTPSKKLKERNYSLSGLAPSSPSILLASTLLLETSLKDYKTQKLKDLMESFSCLIIGPAFFWLSCNSLHVTSTSYIGGIDGVIIALCFMEVALVPCLIFMFWKAEDQKKMERKMEAFAEWGFDGDLAFDTDKPDKNLFDWVCSAVEIRSSTSIQSADETPKKKDRDAEDVMLYELSLFEGFGSESEKNSTIYPWWGGAEKDFDELTKEAFGTVVSGIEAVSDSNALIHDALPFIQGGGERLALEVYRLWAYFFLNFFAFYGYLMAPVTYYTPVGHNGLSDFLKFRMSDEDADWAGNFAGDLCWTIEPALILFGGGLISWWLRRDRGGGGGGGGGGGC
;
A
#
# COMPACT_ATOMS: atom_id res chain seq x y z
N MET A 1 12.19 -4.82 7.50
CA MET A 1 10.89 -5.33 7.99
C MET A 1 10.36 -4.36 9.03
N SER A 2 9.05 -4.07 9.05
CA SER A 2 8.49 -3.09 9.99
C SER A 2 8.25 -3.69 11.38
N LEU A 3 8.53 -2.91 12.44
CA LEU A 3 8.22 -3.28 13.83
C LEU A 3 6.73 -3.64 14.00
N SER A 4 5.85 -2.95 13.28
CA SER A 4 4.40 -3.17 13.33
C SER A 4 3.99 -4.57 12.86
N SER A 5 4.70 -5.15 11.88
CA SER A 5 4.44 -6.54 11.43
C SER A 5 4.80 -7.55 12.50
N TRP A 6 5.93 -7.35 13.18
CA TRP A 6 6.33 -8.20 14.30
C TRP A 6 5.38 -8.10 15.49
N VAL A 7 4.93 -6.88 15.82
CA VAL A 7 3.93 -6.68 16.88
C VAL A 7 2.60 -7.34 16.52
N GLY A 8 2.14 -7.21 15.27
CA GLY A 8 0.93 -7.89 14.79
C GLY A 8 1.04 -9.41 14.89
N LEU A 9 2.15 -9.98 14.39
CA LEU A 9 2.43 -11.41 14.47
C LEU A 9 2.43 -11.91 15.92
N ALA A 10 3.14 -11.20 16.81
CA ALA A 10 3.22 -11.57 18.22
C ALA A 10 1.86 -11.47 18.93
N ARG A 11 1.11 -10.39 18.69
CA ARG A 11 -0.21 -10.16 19.31
C ARG A 11 -1.18 -11.27 18.94
N ASN A 12 -1.40 -11.48 17.65
CA ASN A 12 -2.39 -12.43 17.16
C ASN A 12 -1.96 -13.88 17.40
N GLY A 13 -0.66 -14.14 17.30
CA GLY A 13 -0.09 -15.45 17.65
C GLY A 13 -0.31 -15.79 19.13
N LEU A 14 -0.13 -14.83 20.04
CA LEU A 14 -0.40 -15.03 21.46
C LEU A 14 -1.90 -15.24 21.74
N CYS A 15 -2.80 -14.54 21.02
CA CYS A 15 -4.24 -14.80 21.10
C CYS A 15 -4.58 -16.22 20.63
N CYS A 16 -4.05 -16.67 19.49
CA CYS A 16 -4.23 -18.04 19.01
C CYS A 16 -3.73 -19.08 20.03
N LEU A 17 -2.57 -18.84 20.63
CA LEU A 17 -2.02 -19.74 21.66
C LEU A 17 -2.90 -19.79 22.90
N LYS A 18 -3.49 -18.66 23.30
CA LYS A 18 -4.45 -18.61 24.42
C LYS A 18 -5.67 -19.49 24.13
N ASP A 19 -6.21 -19.38 22.91
CA ASP A 19 -7.42 -20.12 22.52
C ASP A 19 -7.15 -21.63 22.35
N LEU A 20 -5.97 -22.01 21.84
CA LEU A 20 -5.59 -23.41 21.63
C LEU A 20 -5.17 -24.14 22.91
N PHE A 21 -4.63 -23.41 23.89
CA PHE A 21 -4.09 -24.00 25.12
C PHE A 21 -4.74 -23.39 26.37
N PRO A 22 -5.95 -23.84 26.74
CA PRO A 22 -6.67 -23.34 27.93
C PRO A 22 -5.86 -23.46 29.23
N SER A 23 -4.90 -24.40 29.29
CA SER A 23 -3.98 -24.52 30.44
C SER A 23 -3.07 -23.30 30.63
N LEU A 24 -2.78 -22.55 29.56
CA LEU A 24 -2.04 -21.28 29.63
C LEU A 24 -2.92 -20.10 30.06
N ALA A 25 -4.25 -20.29 30.05
CA ALA A 25 -5.23 -19.31 30.49
C ALA A 25 -5.53 -19.38 32.01
N SER A 26 -4.66 -20.03 32.80
CA SER A 26 -4.78 -19.98 34.26
C SER A 26 -4.47 -18.56 34.78
N PRO A 27 -5.30 -17.98 35.68
CA PRO A 27 -5.03 -16.67 36.26
C PRO A 27 -3.66 -16.61 36.93
N ILE A 28 -2.96 -15.47 36.81
CA ILE A 28 -1.62 -15.28 37.39
C ILE A 28 -1.60 -15.61 38.88
N THR A 29 -2.67 -15.24 39.60
CA THR A 29 -2.85 -15.45 41.04
C THR A 29 -2.85 -16.93 41.45
N SER A 30 -3.20 -17.84 40.55
CA SER A 30 -3.18 -19.29 40.79
C SER A 30 -1.80 -19.92 40.65
N THR A 31 -0.81 -19.18 40.13
CA THR A 31 0.52 -19.72 39.85
C THR A 31 1.43 -19.66 41.07
N TRP A 32 2.32 -20.65 41.19
CA TRP A 32 3.37 -20.69 42.21
C TRP A 32 4.21 -19.40 42.23
N LEU A 33 4.37 -18.74 41.08
CA LEU A 33 5.13 -17.49 40.99
C LEU A 33 4.48 -16.35 41.79
N TRP A 34 3.15 -16.26 41.83
CA TRP A 34 2.46 -15.26 42.64
C TRP A 34 2.69 -15.49 44.15
N SER A 35 2.76 -16.74 44.58
CA SER A 35 3.13 -17.11 45.96
C SER A 35 4.57 -16.75 46.33
N LYS A 36 5.43 -16.52 45.33
CA LYS A 36 6.81 -16.03 45.52
C LYS A 36 6.89 -14.50 45.42
N ILE A 37 6.07 -13.88 44.57
CA ILE A 37 5.97 -12.43 44.47
C ILE A 37 5.32 -11.84 45.73
N SER A 38 4.42 -12.56 46.41
CA SER A 38 3.88 -12.15 47.71
C SER A 38 4.93 -12.11 48.84
N LEU A 39 6.16 -12.60 48.60
CA LEU A 39 7.31 -12.44 49.51
C LEU A 39 8.11 -11.16 49.26
N LEU A 40 7.94 -10.51 48.10
CA LEU A 40 8.36 -9.11 47.97
C LEU A 40 7.42 -8.29 48.86
N PRO A 41 7.91 -7.26 49.58
CA PRO A 41 7.06 -6.43 50.41
C PRO A 41 5.85 -6.03 49.58
N PRO A 42 4.62 -6.31 50.06
CA PRO A 42 3.41 -6.11 49.27
C PRO A 42 3.49 -4.69 48.74
N PHE A 43 3.29 -4.46 47.44
CA PHE A 43 3.21 -3.10 46.88
C PHE A 43 2.07 -2.37 47.61
N PRO A 44 2.30 -1.67 48.75
CA PRO A 44 1.21 -1.26 49.61
C PRO A 44 0.45 -0.11 48.94
N LEU A 45 1.14 0.59 48.04
CA LEU A 45 0.59 1.65 47.22
C LEU A 45 -0.49 1.14 46.27
N LEU A 46 -0.30 -0.01 45.63
CA LEU A 46 -1.21 -0.44 44.57
C LEU A 46 -2.54 -0.94 45.14
N THR A 47 -2.49 -1.69 46.24
CA THR A 47 -3.70 -2.20 46.93
C THR A 47 -4.46 -1.12 47.70
N THR A 48 -3.82 0.01 48.04
CA THR A 48 -4.49 1.13 48.72
C THR A 48 -5.07 2.15 47.75
N LEU A 49 -4.56 2.22 46.51
CA LEU A 49 -5.00 3.19 45.51
C LEU A 49 -6.06 2.65 44.54
N LEU A 50 -6.13 1.33 44.32
CA LEU A 50 -7.09 0.73 43.39
C LEU A 50 -8.40 0.34 44.10
N PRO A 51 -9.57 0.60 43.47
CA PRO A 51 -10.84 0.02 43.90
C PRO A 51 -10.78 -1.51 43.98
N THR A 52 -11.51 -2.10 44.93
CA THR A 52 -11.56 -3.57 45.15
C THR A 52 -11.95 -4.34 43.90
N ASP A 53 -12.86 -3.79 43.10
CA ASP A 53 -13.42 -4.46 41.93
C ASP A 53 -12.39 -4.49 40.79
N LEU A 54 -11.56 -3.45 40.69
CA LEU A 54 -10.46 -3.39 39.73
C LEU A 54 -9.31 -4.32 40.13
N LEU A 55 -9.05 -4.47 41.43
CA LEU A 55 -8.11 -5.46 41.93
C LEU A 55 -8.60 -6.89 41.65
N ALA A 56 -9.90 -7.15 41.79
CA ALA A 56 -10.52 -8.42 41.44
C ALA A 56 -10.41 -8.70 39.93
N ALA A 57 -10.64 -7.70 39.07
CA ALA A 57 -10.43 -7.82 37.63
C ALA A 57 -8.99 -8.23 37.29
N PHE A 58 -7.99 -7.50 37.79
CA PHE A 58 -6.57 -7.84 37.54
C PHE A 58 -6.18 -9.21 38.08
N SER A 59 -6.86 -9.72 39.12
CA SER A 59 -6.60 -11.05 39.66
C SER A 59 -6.98 -12.18 38.69
N GLN A 60 -7.85 -11.90 37.72
CA GLN A 60 -8.29 -12.84 36.68
C GLN A 60 -7.35 -12.85 35.47
N THR A 61 -6.56 -11.79 35.27
CA THR A 61 -5.62 -11.69 34.15
C THR A 61 -4.61 -12.84 34.15
N THR A 62 -4.43 -13.42 32.96
CA THR A 62 -3.51 -14.52 32.66
C THR A 62 -2.15 -13.98 32.23
N TRP A 63 -1.12 -14.85 32.24
CA TRP A 63 0.22 -14.46 31.77
C TRP A 63 0.23 -14.04 30.29
N LEU A 64 -0.55 -14.74 29.45
CA LEU A 64 -0.66 -14.39 28.03
C LEU A 64 -1.32 -13.03 27.85
N GLU A 65 -2.40 -12.74 28.57
CA GLU A 65 -3.07 -11.44 28.48
C GLU A 65 -2.19 -10.29 28.95
N LEU A 66 -1.35 -10.51 29.97
CA LEU A 66 -0.37 -9.53 30.42
C LEU A 66 0.66 -9.19 29.32
N LEU A 67 0.99 -10.17 28.46
CA LEU A 67 1.86 -9.96 27.29
C LEU A 67 1.10 -9.34 26.10
N ILE A 68 -0.18 -9.69 25.91
CA ILE A 68 -1.04 -9.15 24.85
C ILE A 68 -1.35 -7.66 25.10
N PHE A 69 -1.57 -7.26 26.35
CA PHE A 69 -1.89 -5.89 26.74
C PHE A 69 -0.94 -4.81 26.16
N PRO A 70 0.39 -4.87 26.33
CA PRO A 70 1.29 -3.87 25.75
C PRO A 70 1.29 -3.88 24.22
N LEU A 71 1.06 -5.03 23.59
CA LEU A 71 0.96 -5.14 22.14
C LEU A 71 -0.32 -4.49 21.60
N GLN A 72 -1.46 -4.67 22.28
CA GLN A 72 -2.70 -3.96 21.95
C GLN A 72 -2.58 -2.46 22.21
N THR A 73 -1.91 -2.05 23.30
CA THR A 73 -1.63 -0.64 23.58
C THR A 73 -0.74 -0.02 22.51
N PHE A 74 0.28 -0.76 22.05
CA PHE A 74 1.09 -0.33 20.92
C PHE A 74 0.24 -0.15 19.65
N ALA A 75 -0.62 -1.12 19.33
CA ALA A 75 -1.51 -1.04 18.18
C ALA A 75 -2.44 0.18 18.25
N MET A 76 -3.00 0.46 19.44
CA MET A 76 -3.82 1.64 19.71
C MET A 76 -3.07 2.93 19.37
N ILE A 77 -1.89 3.13 19.97
CA ILE A 77 -1.09 4.35 19.78
C ILE A 77 -0.63 4.48 18.33
N TRP A 78 -0.14 3.39 17.75
CA TRP A 78 0.40 3.36 16.40
C TRP A 78 -0.67 3.67 15.36
N LEU A 79 -1.79 2.93 15.36
CA LEU A 79 -2.86 3.12 14.38
C LEU A 79 -3.52 4.49 14.50
N THR A 80 -3.72 4.99 15.73
CA THR A 80 -4.26 6.34 15.95
C THR A 80 -3.32 7.40 15.37
N LYS A 81 -2.01 7.30 15.66
CA LYS A 81 -1.01 8.24 15.14
C LYS A 81 -0.91 8.17 13.62
N THR A 82 -0.82 6.97 13.04
CA THR A 82 -0.75 6.77 11.58
C THR A 82 -2.00 7.28 10.89
N GLY A 83 -3.19 6.97 11.40
CA GLY A 83 -4.45 7.48 10.86
C GLY A 83 -4.53 8.99 10.91
N PHE A 84 -4.14 9.61 12.03
CA PHE A 84 -4.13 11.08 12.15
C PHE A 84 -3.18 11.74 11.15
N LEU A 85 -1.93 11.28 11.07
CA LEU A 85 -0.94 11.81 10.12
C LEU A 85 -1.36 11.58 8.66
N GLY A 86 -1.92 10.41 8.37
CA GLY A 86 -2.42 10.06 7.05
C GLY A 86 -3.60 10.94 6.60
N VAL A 87 -4.55 11.22 7.49
CA VAL A 87 -5.66 12.15 7.23
C VAL A 87 -5.11 13.55 6.95
N GLN A 88 -4.19 14.04 7.79
CA GLN A 88 -3.60 15.37 7.61
C GLN A 88 -2.86 15.49 6.26
N ALA A 89 -2.04 14.51 5.91
CA ALA A 89 -1.31 14.48 4.65
C ALA A 89 -2.26 14.41 3.45
N SER A 90 -3.26 13.53 3.50
CA SER A 90 -4.23 13.34 2.41
C SER A 90 -5.07 14.60 2.18
N ILE A 91 -5.51 15.29 3.24
CA ILE A 91 -6.21 16.58 3.13
C ILE A 91 -5.30 17.64 2.50
N SER A 92 -4.04 17.72 2.93
CA SER A 92 -3.08 18.67 2.36
C SER A 92 -2.89 18.43 0.85
N ASN A 93 -2.76 17.18 0.43
CA ASN A 93 -2.61 16.79 -0.97
C ASN A 93 -3.88 17.02 -1.79
N LEU A 94 -5.06 16.74 -1.24
CA LEU A 94 -6.32 17.02 -1.93
C LEU A 94 -6.53 18.54 -2.12
N ASN A 95 -6.03 19.37 -1.22
CA ASN A 95 -6.09 20.83 -1.34
C ASN A 95 -5.14 21.39 -2.43
N SER A 96 -4.14 20.65 -2.88
CA SER A 96 -3.28 21.08 -4.00
C SER A 96 -3.88 20.79 -5.37
N ILE A 97 -4.75 19.77 -5.49
CA ILE A 97 -5.35 19.32 -6.76
C ILE A 97 -6.06 20.45 -7.53
N PRO A 98 -6.87 21.34 -6.91
CA PRO A 98 -7.51 22.43 -7.65
C PRO A 98 -6.51 23.37 -8.34
N LYS A 99 -5.31 23.54 -7.78
CA LYS A 99 -4.25 24.34 -8.41
C LYS A 99 -3.74 23.66 -9.68
N TRP A 100 -3.56 22.34 -9.64
CA TRP A 100 -3.12 21.55 -10.78
C TRP A 100 -4.19 21.44 -11.87
N GLU A 101 -5.46 21.26 -11.48
CA GLU A 101 -6.60 21.31 -12.42
C GLU A 101 -6.64 22.68 -13.13
N ALA A 102 -6.43 23.79 -12.40
CA ALA A 102 -6.37 25.13 -13.00
C ALA A 102 -5.19 25.31 -13.97
N SER A 103 -4.02 24.74 -13.67
CA SER A 103 -2.86 24.71 -14.58
C SER A 103 -3.15 23.91 -15.85
N LEU A 104 -3.76 22.74 -15.72
CA LEU A 104 -4.15 21.89 -16.85
C LEU A 104 -5.18 22.58 -17.76
N GLU A 105 -6.17 23.24 -17.18
CA GLU A 105 -7.15 24.05 -17.93
C GLU A 105 -6.51 25.28 -18.62
N GLY A 106 -5.41 25.80 -18.08
CA GLY A 106 -4.56 26.78 -18.76
C GLY A 106 -3.91 26.20 -20.02
N CYS A 107 -3.32 25.00 -19.91
CA CYS A 107 -2.72 24.29 -21.05
C CYS A 107 -3.75 23.97 -22.14
N LYS A 108 -4.94 23.46 -21.77
CA LYS A 108 -6.03 23.18 -22.71
C LYS A 108 -6.47 24.43 -23.48
N ARG A 109 -6.62 25.57 -22.81
CA ARG A 109 -6.98 26.84 -23.46
C ARG A 109 -5.94 27.29 -24.48
N ASN A 110 -4.65 27.16 -24.15
CA ASN A 110 -3.58 27.49 -25.09
C ASN A 110 -3.56 26.54 -26.30
N LEU A 111 -3.91 25.26 -26.11
CA LEU A 111 -4.06 24.30 -27.21
C LEU A 111 -5.18 24.73 -28.17
N THR A 112 -6.33 25.13 -27.63
CA THR A 112 -7.47 25.55 -28.45
C THR A 112 -7.20 26.82 -29.26
N SER A 113 -6.38 27.76 -28.75
CA SER A 113 -6.03 28.97 -29.48
C SER A 113 -5.08 28.71 -30.67
N ILE A 114 -4.22 27.69 -30.59
CA ILE A 114 -3.30 27.35 -31.69
C ILE A 114 -4.11 26.82 -32.89
N ASN A 115 -5.14 26.03 -32.64
CA ASN A 115 -5.96 25.45 -33.71
C ASN A 115 -6.90 26.48 -34.37
N SER A 116 -7.24 27.58 -33.70
CA SER A 116 -8.14 28.60 -34.27
C SER A 116 -7.46 29.56 -35.25
N ASP A 117 -6.13 29.68 -35.21
CA ASP A 117 -5.39 30.64 -36.04
C ASP A 117 -5.11 30.13 -37.47
N ASP A 118 -5.30 28.84 -37.74
CA ASP A 118 -5.01 28.22 -39.05
C ASP A 118 -6.20 28.31 -40.04
N ASP A 119 -7.40 28.62 -39.57
CA ASP A 119 -8.59 28.86 -40.41
C ASP A 119 -8.73 30.33 -40.87
N GLY A 120 -7.68 31.14 -40.65
CA GLY A 120 -7.60 32.54 -41.04
C GLY A 120 -7.44 32.74 -42.54
N ASP A 121 -8.58 32.70 -43.24
CA ASP A 121 -8.81 33.17 -44.60
C ASP A 121 -7.82 34.27 -45.04
N SER A 122 -6.94 33.90 -45.98
CA SER A 122 -5.97 34.77 -46.64
C SER A 122 -6.62 35.81 -47.56
N THR A 123 -7.71 36.45 -47.15
CA THR A 123 -8.21 37.66 -47.81
C THR A 123 -7.34 38.86 -47.44
N VAL A 124 -6.18 38.88 -48.09
CA VAL A 124 -5.23 39.99 -48.23
C VAL A 124 -5.97 41.31 -48.44
N ARG A 125 -6.18 42.08 -47.37
CA ARG A 125 -6.42 43.53 -47.45
C ARG A 125 -5.15 44.27 -47.07
N LYS A 126 -4.33 44.54 -48.09
CA LYS A 126 -3.28 45.56 -48.07
C LYS A 126 -3.89 46.90 -47.62
N SER A 127 -3.57 47.35 -46.41
CA SER A 127 -3.63 48.77 -46.10
C SER A 127 -2.40 49.15 -45.27
N GLY A 128 -1.54 49.96 -45.86
CA GLY A 128 -0.31 50.40 -45.26
C GLY A 128 -0.56 51.44 -44.19
N ARG A 129 0.03 51.23 -43.00
CA ARG A 129 0.43 52.35 -42.16
C ARG A 129 1.57 51.94 -41.23
N SER A 130 2.75 52.45 -41.57
CA SER A 130 3.96 52.43 -40.75
C SER A 130 3.69 53.12 -39.41
N ARG A 131 3.85 52.38 -38.31
CA ARG A 131 4.01 52.94 -36.96
C ARG A 131 5.21 52.27 -36.29
N THR A 132 6.08 53.15 -35.81
CA THR A 132 7.38 52.91 -35.19
C THR A 132 7.28 52.14 -33.86
N PRO A 133 8.19 51.21 -33.55
CA PRO A 133 8.13 50.41 -32.33
C PRO A 133 8.75 51.17 -31.15
N SER A 134 8.04 51.24 -30.02
CA SER A 134 8.58 51.75 -28.77
C SER A 134 9.41 50.68 -28.07
N LYS A 135 10.68 50.99 -27.85
CA LYS A 135 11.60 50.26 -26.98
C LYS A 135 11.18 50.48 -25.52
N LYS A 136 10.75 49.42 -24.82
CA LYS A 136 11.07 49.09 -23.42
C LYS A 136 9.98 48.20 -22.82
N LEU A 137 10.15 46.89 -22.94
CA LEU A 137 9.78 45.97 -21.87
C LEU A 137 10.71 44.76 -22.02
N LYS A 138 11.72 44.73 -21.15
CA LYS A 138 12.78 43.73 -21.09
C LYS A 138 12.65 43.06 -19.73
N GLU A 139 11.59 42.28 -19.53
CA GLU A 139 11.44 41.46 -18.34
C GLU A 139 11.27 40.00 -18.74
N ARG A 140 12.16 39.20 -18.14
CA ARG A 140 12.39 37.76 -18.19
C ARG A 140 11.15 36.92 -18.55
N ASN A 141 10.90 36.75 -19.84
CA ASN A 141 10.31 35.51 -20.32
C ASN A 141 11.43 34.45 -20.26
N TYR A 142 11.31 33.48 -19.36
CA TYR A 142 11.97 32.19 -19.54
C TYR A 142 11.39 31.60 -20.81
N SER A 143 12.02 31.92 -21.94
CA SER A 143 11.55 31.52 -23.24
C SER A 143 11.85 30.03 -23.39
N LEU A 144 10.84 29.22 -23.10
CA LEU A 144 10.68 27.86 -23.64
C LEU A 144 10.58 27.87 -25.19
N SER A 145 11.01 28.94 -25.87
CA SER A 145 10.93 29.17 -27.31
C SER A 145 12.00 28.40 -28.10
N GLY A 146 12.84 27.59 -27.44
CA GLY A 146 13.80 26.70 -28.10
C GLY A 146 13.22 25.32 -28.45
N LEU A 147 12.11 24.94 -27.82
CA LEU A 147 11.34 23.75 -28.15
C LEU A 147 10.07 24.24 -28.83
N ALA A 148 10.15 24.57 -30.11
CA ALA A 148 8.95 24.62 -30.92
C ALA A 148 8.32 23.21 -30.82
N PRO A 149 7.15 23.04 -30.18
CA PRO A 149 6.55 21.72 -30.03
C PRO A 149 6.30 21.21 -31.45
N SER A 150 7.11 20.25 -31.88
CA SER A 150 7.22 19.83 -33.27
C SER A 150 5.98 19.09 -33.78
N SER A 151 4.94 18.93 -32.96
CA SER A 151 3.63 18.46 -33.41
C SER A 151 2.51 18.80 -32.40
N PRO A 152 1.39 19.41 -32.84
CA PRO A 152 0.16 19.55 -32.04
C PRO A 152 -0.31 18.23 -31.41
N SER A 153 -0.03 17.10 -32.07
CA SER A 153 -0.38 15.75 -31.60
C SER A 153 0.35 15.39 -30.30
N ILE A 154 1.62 15.77 -30.15
CA ILE A 154 2.40 15.52 -28.93
C ILE A 154 1.82 16.32 -27.77
N LEU A 155 1.48 17.59 -28.00
CA LEU A 155 0.91 18.44 -26.96
C LEU A 155 -0.48 17.95 -26.52
N LEU A 156 -1.29 17.46 -27.47
CA LEU A 156 -2.58 16.82 -27.16
C LEU A 156 -2.39 15.55 -26.34
N ALA A 157 -1.48 14.66 -26.75
CA ALA A 157 -1.18 13.42 -26.03
C ALA A 157 -0.69 13.69 -24.59
N SER A 158 0.25 14.62 -24.41
CA SER A 158 0.73 15.03 -23.09
C SER A 158 -0.37 15.61 -22.21
N THR A 159 -1.31 16.35 -22.80
CA THR A 159 -2.46 16.92 -22.06
C THR A 159 -3.42 15.83 -21.60
N LEU A 160 -3.71 14.85 -22.46
CA LEU A 160 -4.56 13.70 -22.12
C LEU A 160 -3.92 12.79 -21.07
N LEU A 161 -2.61 12.57 -21.16
CA LEU A 161 -1.85 11.83 -20.17
C LEU A 161 -1.92 12.53 -18.82
N LEU A 162 -1.62 13.84 -18.77
CA LEU A 162 -1.72 14.63 -17.54
C LEU A 162 -3.12 14.62 -16.93
N GLU A 163 -4.16 14.71 -17.75
CA GLU A 163 -5.55 14.64 -17.28
C GLU A 163 -5.87 13.29 -16.64
N THR A 164 -5.40 12.21 -17.25
CA THR A 164 -5.59 10.84 -16.75
C THR A 164 -4.81 10.63 -15.45
N SER A 165 -3.51 10.94 -15.43
CA SER A 165 -2.68 10.83 -14.23
C SER A 165 -3.19 11.70 -13.08
N LEU A 166 -3.72 12.89 -13.35
CA LEU A 166 -4.32 13.75 -12.31
C LEU A 166 -5.60 13.15 -11.72
N LYS A 167 -6.45 12.53 -12.57
CA LYS A 167 -7.65 11.84 -12.12
C LYS A 167 -7.33 10.60 -11.28
N ASP A 168 -6.31 9.84 -11.68
CA ASP A 168 -5.85 8.66 -10.95
C ASP A 168 -5.21 9.05 -9.63
N TYR A 169 -4.38 10.10 -9.62
CA TYR A 169 -3.81 10.68 -8.40
C TYR A 169 -4.90 11.13 -7.42
N LYS A 170 -5.93 11.85 -7.90
CA LYS A 170 -7.07 12.28 -7.08
C LYS A 170 -7.81 11.09 -6.46
N THR A 171 -8.05 10.06 -7.26
CA THR A 171 -8.69 8.81 -6.81
C THR A 171 -7.84 8.11 -5.76
N GLN A 172 -6.53 8.05 -5.96
CA GLN A 172 -5.59 7.45 -5.01
C GLN A 172 -5.57 8.21 -3.68
N LYS A 173 -5.42 9.55 -3.70
CA LYS A 173 -5.40 10.33 -2.45
C LYS A 173 -6.74 10.31 -1.70
N LEU A 174 -7.87 10.10 -2.39
CA LEU A 174 -9.15 9.84 -1.74
C LEU A 174 -9.19 8.47 -1.05
N LYS A 175 -8.62 7.43 -1.67
CA LYS A 175 -8.47 6.11 -1.03
C LYS A 175 -7.57 6.20 0.20
N ASP A 176 -6.42 6.87 0.09
CA ASP A 176 -5.48 7.09 1.19
C ASP A 176 -6.16 7.82 2.37
N LEU A 177 -7.00 8.83 2.08
CA LEU A 177 -7.78 9.55 3.09
C LEU A 177 -8.74 8.61 3.84
N MET A 178 -9.47 7.77 3.10
CA MET A 178 -10.43 6.83 3.66
C MET A 178 -9.74 5.75 4.50
N GLU A 179 -8.63 5.17 4.02
CA GLU A 179 -7.83 4.21 4.78
C GLU A 179 -7.27 4.84 6.07
N SER A 180 -6.75 6.07 5.99
CA SER A 180 -6.28 6.82 7.16
C SER A 180 -7.38 7.05 8.19
N PHE A 181 -8.57 7.40 7.71
CA PHE A 181 -9.73 7.62 8.56
C PHE A 181 -10.18 6.32 9.23
N SER A 182 -10.15 5.20 8.51
CA SER A 182 -10.36 3.87 9.08
C SER A 182 -9.36 3.55 10.17
N CYS A 183 -8.06 3.77 9.97
CA CYS A 183 -7.04 3.60 11.01
C CYS A 183 -7.29 4.50 12.22
N LEU A 184 -7.74 5.73 12.00
CA LEU A 184 -8.05 6.68 13.07
C LEU A 184 -9.25 6.24 13.93
N ILE A 185 -10.20 5.50 13.36
CA ILE A 185 -11.33 4.90 14.11
C ILE A 185 -10.87 3.62 14.82
N ILE A 186 -10.15 2.75 14.12
CA ILE A 186 -9.70 1.45 14.64
C ILE A 186 -8.72 1.64 15.81
N GLY A 187 -7.81 2.61 15.71
CA GLY A 187 -6.79 2.86 16.73
C GLY A 187 -7.37 3.01 18.14
N PRO A 188 -8.25 3.98 18.41
CA PRO A 188 -8.89 4.15 19.71
C PRO A 188 -9.71 2.94 20.17
N ALA A 189 -10.30 2.15 19.27
CA ALA A 189 -11.05 0.95 19.65
C ALA A 189 -10.17 -0.11 20.33
N PHE A 190 -8.87 -0.18 20.00
CA PHE A 190 -7.91 -1.03 20.72
C PHE A 190 -7.74 -0.67 22.20
N PHE A 191 -8.19 0.51 22.65
CA PHE A 191 -8.27 0.84 24.07
C PHE A 191 -9.12 -0.20 24.83
N TRP A 192 -10.31 -0.49 24.33
CA TRP A 192 -11.21 -1.47 24.96
C TRP A 192 -10.65 -2.88 24.91
N LEU A 193 -9.99 -3.26 23.82
CA LEU A 193 -9.32 -4.56 23.72
C LEU A 193 -8.16 -4.67 24.72
N SER A 194 -7.37 -3.60 24.88
CA SER A 194 -6.30 -3.51 25.88
C SER A 194 -6.87 -3.67 27.29
N CYS A 195 -7.94 -2.94 27.61
CA CYS A 195 -8.61 -3.07 28.88
C CYS A 195 -9.25 -4.46 29.09
N ASN A 196 -9.73 -5.10 28.01
CA ASN A 196 -10.29 -6.45 28.06
C ASN A 196 -9.23 -7.50 28.42
N SER A 197 -8.01 -7.37 27.90
CA SER A 197 -6.88 -8.23 28.29
C SER A 197 -6.59 -8.13 29.79
N LEU A 198 -6.81 -6.97 30.40
CA LEU A 198 -6.65 -6.81 31.85
C LEU A 198 -7.94 -7.09 32.65
N HIS A 199 -8.98 -7.66 32.02
CA HIS A 199 -10.30 -7.88 32.59
C HIS A 199 -10.98 -6.64 33.17
N VAL A 200 -10.53 -5.42 32.84
CA VAL A 200 -11.14 -4.17 33.34
C VAL A 200 -12.58 -4.04 32.84
N THR A 201 -12.91 -4.69 31.72
CA THR A 201 -14.24 -4.80 31.13
C THR A 201 -15.22 -5.67 31.92
N SER A 202 -14.74 -6.42 32.92
CA SER A 202 -15.62 -7.04 33.92
C SER A 202 -16.20 -6.02 34.93
N THR A 203 -15.64 -4.81 34.95
CA THR A 203 -16.13 -3.67 35.73
C THR A 203 -16.95 -2.71 34.85
N SER A 204 -17.76 -1.86 35.47
CA SER A 204 -18.54 -0.84 34.77
C SER A 204 -17.75 0.43 34.40
N TYR A 205 -16.48 0.56 34.79
CA TYR A 205 -15.71 1.81 34.66
C TYR A 205 -15.52 2.29 33.20
N ILE A 206 -15.49 1.36 32.25
CA ILE A 206 -15.25 1.65 30.82
C ILE A 206 -16.40 1.17 29.92
N GLY A 207 -17.60 1.02 30.48
CA GLY A 207 -18.77 0.48 29.77
C GLY A 207 -18.85 -1.04 29.74
N GLY A 208 -17.98 -1.74 30.46
CA GLY A 208 -18.00 -3.20 30.58
C GLY A 208 -17.84 -3.94 29.25
N ILE A 209 -18.50 -5.10 29.13
CA ILE A 209 -18.51 -5.90 27.90
C ILE A 209 -19.21 -5.16 26.74
N ASP A 210 -20.24 -4.36 27.03
CA ASP A 210 -20.92 -3.53 26.02
C ASP A 210 -19.92 -2.59 25.32
N GLY A 211 -19.02 -1.99 26.08
CA GLY A 211 -17.97 -1.13 25.54
C GLY A 211 -17.05 -1.86 24.55
N VAL A 212 -16.70 -3.13 24.84
CA VAL A 212 -15.89 -3.96 23.96
C VAL A 212 -16.65 -4.30 22.68
N ILE A 213 -17.90 -4.73 22.79
CA ILE A 213 -18.73 -5.10 21.64
C ILE A 213 -18.96 -3.89 20.73
N ILE A 214 -19.23 -2.72 21.31
CA ILE A 214 -19.37 -1.46 20.56
C ILE A 214 -18.05 -1.10 19.86
N ALA A 215 -16.91 -1.23 20.55
CA ALA A 215 -15.60 -0.98 19.95
C ALA A 215 -15.32 -1.92 18.77
N LEU A 216 -15.65 -3.21 18.89
CA LEU A 216 -15.57 -4.18 17.80
C LEU A 216 -16.46 -3.78 16.63
N CYS A 217 -17.72 -3.40 16.86
CA CYS A 217 -18.59 -2.89 15.80
C CYS A 217 -17.99 -1.70 15.03
N PHE A 218 -17.37 -0.74 15.75
CA PHE A 218 -16.69 0.39 15.10
C PHE A 218 -15.48 -0.06 14.29
N MET A 219 -14.69 -1.02 14.79
CA MET A 219 -13.58 -1.60 14.04
C MET A 219 -14.05 -2.28 12.76
N GLU A 220 -15.09 -3.12 12.85
CA GLU A 220 -15.64 -3.82 11.68
C GLU A 220 -16.14 -2.83 10.62
N VAL A 221 -16.94 -1.84 11.01
CA VAL A 221 -17.43 -0.82 10.08
C VAL A 221 -16.28 -0.05 9.44
N ALA A 222 -15.24 0.29 10.20
CA ALA A 222 -14.06 0.97 9.69
C ALA A 222 -13.20 0.09 8.77
N LEU A 223 -13.24 -1.24 8.90
CA LEU A 223 -12.52 -2.18 8.03
C LEU A 223 -13.18 -2.36 6.66
N VAL A 224 -14.49 -2.13 6.53
CA VAL A 224 -15.22 -2.33 5.26
C VAL A 224 -14.61 -1.54 4.09
N PRO A 225 -14.31 -0.22 4.20
CA PRO A 225 -13.63 0.52 3.14
C PRO A 225 -12.27 -0.09 2.76
N CYS A 226 -11.49 -0.54 3.75
CA CYS A 226 -10.19 -1.16 3.51
C CYS A 226 -10.32 -2.44 2.68
N LEU A 227 -11.29 -3.30 3.02
CA LEU A 227 -11.56 -4.54 2.27
C LEU A 227 -11.98 -4.25 0.82
N ILE A 228 -12.83 -3.24 0.61
CA ILE A 228 -13.27 -2.82 -0.73
C ILE A 228 -12.08 -2.36 -1.56
N PHE A 229 -11.19 -1.55 -0.99
CA PHE A 229 -10.01 -1.06 -1.71
C PHE A 229 -8.99 -2.16 -2.00
N MET A 230 -8.80 -3.11 -1.07
CA MET A 230 -7.95 -4.28 -1.31
C MET A 230 -8.48 -5.11 -2.48
N PHE A 231 -9.80 -5.36 -2.52
CA PHE A 231 -10.45 -6.06 -3.61
C PHE A 231 -10.27 -5.33 -4.96
N TRP A 232 -10.54 -4.02 -5.00
CA TRP A 232 -10.37 -3.23 -6.23
C TRP A 232 -8.91 -3.21 -6.69
N LYS A 233 -7.95 -3.08 -5.78
CA LYS A 233 -6.53 -3.11 -6.14
C LYS A 233 -6.14 -4.47 -6.73
N ALA A 234 -6.60 -5.57 -6.14
CA ALA A 234 -6.35 -6.91 -6.65
C ALA A 234 -6.93 -7.10 -8.06
N GLU A 235 -8.14 -6.58 -8.31
CA GLU A 235 -8.78 -6.66 -9.63
C GLU A 235 -8.09 -5.75 -10.66
N ASP A 236 -7.65 -4.55 -10.28
CA ASP A 236 -6.95 -3.62 -11.16
C ASP A 236 -5.58 -4.19 -11.57
N GLN A 237 -4.82 -4.77 -10.63
CA GLN A 237 -3.58 -5.47 -10.96
C GLN A 237 -3.82 -6.69 -11.87
N LYS A 238 -4.89 -7.45 -11.65
CA LYS A 238 -5.25 -8.59 -12.50
C LYS A 238 -5.67 -8.18 -13.92
N LYS A 239 -6.30 -7.01 -14.08
CA LYS A 239 -6.59 -6.45 -15.41
C LYS A 239 -5.31 -6.01 -16.11
N MET A 240 -4.38 -5.45 -15.35
CA MET A 240 -3.08 -5.03 -15.85
C MET A 240 -2.24 -6.23 -16.30
N GLU A 241 -2.21 -7.29 -15.51
CA GLU A 241 -1.61 -8.59 -15.85
C GLU A 241 -2.14 -9.12 -17.19
N ARG A 242 -3.48 -9.22 -17.33
CA ARG A 242 -4.11 -9.67 -18.59
C ARG A 242 -3.77 -8.79 -19.79
N LYS A 243 -3.60 -7.48 -19.60
CA LYS A 243 -3.15 -6.57 -20.67
C LYS A 243 -1.69 -6.81 -21.03
N MET A 244 -0.82 -7.07 -20.05
CA MET A 244 0.59 -7.41 -20.30
C MET A 244 0.72 -8.74 -21.02
N GLU A 245 -0.08 -9.74 -20.65
CA GLU A 245 -0.14 -11.05 -21.33
C GLU A 245 -0.60 -10.91 -22.78
N ALA A 246 -1.73 -10.23 -23.02
CA ALA A 246 -2.25 -9.99 -24.36
C ALA A 246 -1.26 -9.22 -25.25
N PHE A 247 -0.52 -8.25 -24.67
CA PHE A 247 0.54 -7.54 -25.39
C PHE A 247 1.73 -8.45 -25.70
N ALA A 248 2.15 -9.28 -24.75
CA ALA A 248 3.22 -10.24 -24.99
C ALA A 248 2.83 -11.19 -26.14
N GLU A 249 1.62 -11.75 -26.14
CA GLU A 249 1.10 -12.58 -27.23
C GLU A 249 1.11 -11.84 -28.58
N TRP A 250 0.63 -10.58 -28.60
CA TRP A 250 0.63 -9.76 -29.82
C TRP A 250 2.03 -9.52 -30.39
N GLY A 251 3.03 -9.28 -29.52
CA GLY A 251 4.41 -9.06 -29.94
C GLY A 251 5.10 -10.28 -30.57
N PHE A 252 4.59 -11.48 -30.33
CA PHE A 252 5.16 -12.73 -30.88
C PHE A 252 4.59 -13.14 -32.23
N ASP A 253 3.42 -12.64 -32.63
CA ASP A 253 2.75 -13.07 -33.86
C ASP A 253 3.41 -12.57 -35.16
N GLY A 254 4.51 -11.80 -35.08
CA GLY A 254 5.60 -11.73 -36.07
C GLY A 254 5.32 -11.20 -37.50
N ASP A 255 4.09 -11.27 -37.98
CA ASP A 255 3.68 -11.01 -39.37
C ASP A 255 2.71 -9.81 -39.50
N LEU A 256 2.32 -9.19 -38.38
CA LEU A 256 1.55 -7.95 -38.40
C LEU A 256 2.51 -6.77 -38.53
N ALA A 257 2.85 -6.43 -39.78
CA ALA A 257 3.39 -5.12 -40.11
C ALA A 257 2.57 -4.05 -39.36
N PHE A 258 3.24 -3.24 -38.54
CA PHE A 258 2.64 -2.08 -37.89
C PHE A 258 1.94 -1.26 -38.99
N ASP A 259 0.60 -1.33 -39.05
CA ASP A 259 -0.17 -0.44 -39.91
C ASP A 259 -0.10 0.94 -39.25
N THR A 260 0.96 1.68 -39.59
CA THR A 260 1.30 3.00 -39.04
C THR A 260 0.19 4.02 -39.25
N ASP A 261 -0.76 3.72 -40.12
CA ASP A 261 -1.85 4.62 -40.48
C ASP A 261 -3.03 4.54 -39.48
N LYS A 262 -3.04 3.54 -38.58
CA LYS A 262 -4.01 3.42 -37.48
C LYS A 262 -3.35 2.87 -36.22
N PRO A 263 -2.55 3.68 -35.50
CA PRO A 263 -2.14 3.28 -34.16
C PRO A 263 -3.41 3.05 -33.34
N ASP A 264 -3.60 1.81 -32.88
CA ASP A 264 -4.70 1.49 -31.98
C ASP A 264 -4.52 2.39 -30.76
N LYS A 265 -5.48 3.28 -30.53
CA LYS A 265 -5.46 4.25 -29.45
C LYS A 265 -5.20 3.57 -28.10
N ASN A 266 -5.66 2.32 -27.97
CA ASN A 266 -5.43 1.48 -26.80
C ASN A 266 -3.96 1.09 -26.61
N LEU A 267 -3.20 0.90 -27.69
CA LEU A 267 -1.78 0.53 -27.65
C LEU A 267 -0.91 1.72 -27.22
N PHE A 268 -1.20 2.92 -27.73
CA PHE A 268 -0.47 4.14 -27.35
C PHE A 268 -0.78 4.56 -25.91
N ASP A 269 -2.06 4.54 -25.51
CA ASP A 269 -2.46 4.80 -24.13
C ASP A 269 -1.79 3.79 -23.17
N TRP A 270 -1.64 2.53 -23.60
CA TRP A 270 -0.98 1.50 -22.81
C TRP A 270 0.55 1.59 -22.78
N VAL A 271 1.23 1.91 -23.89
CA VAL A 271 2.68 2.15 -23.91
C VAL A 271 3.01 3.34 -23.01
N CYS A 272 2.20 4.38 -23.01
CA CYS A 272 2.31 5.49 -22.07
C CYS A 272 2.15 5.02 -20.62
N SER A 273 1.16 4.17 -20.31
CA SER A 273 1.02 3.55 -18.99
C SER A 273 2.22 2.66 -18.62
N ALA A 274 2.80 1.93 -19.58
CA ALA A 274 3.94 1.04 -19.35
C ALA A 274 5.25 1.82 -19.09
N VAL A 275 5.43 2.95 -19.76
CA VAL A 275 6.53 3.90 -19.52
C VAL A 275 6.38 4.57 -18.13
N GLU A 276 5.16 4.84 -17.69
CA GLU A 276 4.83 5.37 -16.35
C GLU A 276 5.18 4.36 -15.22
N ILE A 277 5.12 3.05 -15.48
CA ILE A 277 5.64 2.01 -14.58
C ILE A 277 7.17 2.05 -14.51
N ARG A 278 7.86 2.23 -15.65
CA ARG A 278 9.32 2.28 -15.69
C ARG A 278 9.87 3.49 -14.91
N SER A 279 9.20 4.64 -14.98
CA SER A 279 9.59 5.82 -14.19
C SER A 279 9.37 5.57 -12.69
N SER A 280 8.21 5.04 -12.29
CA SER A 280 7.93 4.76 -10.87
C SER A 280 8.80 3.66 -10.25
N THR A 281 9.22 2.65 -11.03
CA THR A 281 10.08 1.55 -10.53
C THR A 281 11.58 1.87 -10.59
N SER A 282 12.06 2.60 -11.61
CA SER A 282 13.50 2.97 -11.72
C SER A 282 13.91 4.04 -10.71
N ILE A 283 13.01 4.95 -10.35
CA ILE A 283 13.22 5.97 -9.32
C ILE A 283 13.45 5.34 -7.93
N GLN A 284 12.93 4.14 -7.67
CA GLN A 284 13.20 3.41 -6.42
C GLN A 284 14.59 2.74 -6.38
N SER A 285 15.30 2.65 -7.51
CA SER A 285 16.57 1.91 -7.62
C SER A 285 17.81 2.79 -7.88
N ALA A 286 17.62 4.07 -8.25
CA ALA A 286 18.70 4.91 -8.74
C ALA A 286 19.40 5.78 -7.68
N ASP A 287 18.92 5.81 -6.44
CA ASP A 287 19.47 6.67 -5.39
C ASP A 287 20.26 5.84 -4.37
N GLU A 288 21.45 5.41 -4.76
CA GLU A 288 22.62 5.22 -3.89
C GLU A 288 23.85 4.75 -4.72
N THR A 289 24.47 5.69 -5.46
CA THR A 289 25.84 5.48 -5.95
C THR A 289 26.77 6.56 -5.38
N PRO A 290 27.71 6.22 -4.48
CA PRO A 290 28.78 7.14 -4.13
C PRO A 290 29.79 7.15 -5.27
N LYS A 291 30.11 8.35 -5.78
CA LYS A 291 31.20 8.55 -6.73
C LYS A 291 32.52 8.07 -6.12
N LYS A 292 33.01 6.89 -6.51
CA LYS A 292 34.43 6.58 -6.44
C LYS A 292 34.90 5.58 -7.50
N LYS A 293 36.13 5.85 -7.89
CA LYS A 293 36.88 5.45 -9.07
C LYS A 293 37.51 4.06 -8.90
N ASP A 294 37.55 3.32 -10.01
CA ASP A 294 38.35 2.12 -10.33
C ASP A 294 38.47 1.05 -9.23
N ARG A 295 37.73 -0.06 -9.37
CA ARG A 295 38.10 -1.40 -8.88
C ARG A 295 37.27 -2.51 -9.53
N ASP A 296 37.90 -3.68 -9.62
CA ASP A 296 37.59 -4.80 -10.49
C ASP A 296 36.28 -5.55 -10.18
N ALA A 297 35.76 -6.23 -11.21
CA ALA A 297 34.41 -6.77 -11.34
C ALA A 297 33.98 -7.89 -10.35
N GLU A 298 34.86 -8.34 -9.45
CA GLU A 298 34.50 -9.34 -8.42
C GLU A 298 34.05 -8.71 -7.08
N ASP A 299 34.45 -7.48 -6.77
CA ASP A 299 34.06 -6.81 -5.51
C ASP A 299 32.63 -6.23 -5.55
N VAL A 300 32.06 -6.00 -6.75
CA VAL A 300 30.68 -5.48 -6.91
C VAL A 300 29.64 -6.51 -6.45
N MET A 301 29.90 -7.80 -6.65
CA MET A 301 28.96 -8.86 -6.25
C MET A 301 28.95 -9.09 -4.73
N LEU A 302 30.09 -8.91 -4.06
CA LEU A 302 30.20 -9.05 -2.60
C LEU A 302 29.72 -7.79 -1.86
N TYR A 303 29.81 -6.60 -2.50
CA TYR A 303 29.30 -5.36 -1.92
C TYR A 303 27.76 -5.30 -1.93
N GLU A 304 27.09 -5.79 -2.98
CA GLU A 304 25.62 -5.91 -3.02
C GLU A 304 25.06 -6.89 -1.96
N LEU A 305 25.82 -7.92 -1.59
CA LEU A 305 25.44 -8.86 -0.53
C LEU A 305 25.61 -8.27 0.88
N SER A 306 26.57 -7.36 1.09
CA SER A 306 26.79 -6.71 2.39
C SER A 306 25.75 -5.63 2.74
N LEU A 307 25.07 -5.06 1.73
CA LEU A 307 24.02 -4.06 1.90
C LEU A 307 22.70 -4.64 2.48
N PHE A 308 22.56 -5.97 2.49
CA PHE A 308 21.36 -6.64 3.01
C PHE A 308 21.46 -7.09 4.48
N GLU A 309 22.64 -7.04 5.12
CA GLU A 309 22.85 -7.59 6.48
C GLU A 309 23.14 -6.55 7.57
N GLY A 310 23.18 -5.25 7.28
CA GLY A 310 23.54 -4.27 8.31
C GLY A 310 22.89 -2.90 8.15
N PHE A 311 21.67 -2.72 8.68
CA PHE A 311 21.16 -1.39 9.00
C PHE A 311 20.37 -1.38 10.31
N GLY A 312 21.11 -1.15 11.39
CA GLY A 312 20.64 -0.39 12.53
C GLY A 312 21.21 1.02 12.46
N SER A 313 20.41 2.00 12.90
CA SER A 313 20.76 3.39 13.24
C SER A 313 20.76 4.46 12.12
N GLU A 314 19.87 5.43 12.33
CA GLU A 314 19.92 6.85 11.91
C GLU A 314 19.64 7.22 10.44
N SER A 315 18.44 6.92 9.94
CA SER A 315 17.81 7.71 8.86
C SER A 315 16.28 7.55 8.87
N GLU A 316 15.64 8.00 9.94
CA GLU A 316 14.20 7.80 10.19
C GLU A 316 13.39 9.10 10.16
N LYS A 317 13.84 10.12 9.39
CA LYS A 317 13.23 11.46 9.45
C LYS A 317 12.26 11.85 8.34
N ASN A 318 12.24 11.20 7.17
CA ASN A 318 11.39 11.69 6.06
C ASN A 318 10.62 10.62 5.25
N SER A 319 10.64 9.33 5.59
CA SER A 319 9.95 8.26 4.80
C SER A 319 8.79 7.56 5.53
N THR A 320 8.32 8.10 6.66
CA THR A 320 7.39 7.41 7.55
C THR A 320 5.94 7.87 7.41
N ILE A 321 5.28 7.55 6.29
CA ILE A 321 3.81 7.47 6.28
C ILE A 321 3.41 6.22 5.47
N TYR A 322 2.96 5.19 6.19
CA TYR A 322 2.58 3.80 5.78
C TYR A 322 3.71 2.76 5.59
N PRO A 323 4.04 1.95 6.62
CA PRO A 323 4.90 0.77 6.43
C PRO A 323 4.27 -0.34 5.56
N TRP A 324 2.95 -0.28 5.32
CA TRP A 324 2.19 -1.33 4.64
C TRP A 324 1.87 -0.97 3.18
N TRP A 325 1.98 0.31 2.81
CA TRP A 325 1.57 0.85 1.50
C TRP A 325 2.45 1.99 0.95
N GLY A 326 3.41 2.52 1.72
CA GLY A 326 4.22 3.68 1.34
C GLY A 326 5.60 3.29 0.84
N GLY A 327 5.81 3.37 -0.47
CA GLY A 327 7.14 3.65 -1.01
C GLY A 327 7.50 5.12 -0.74
N ALA A 328 8.78 5.44 -0.64
CA ALA A 328 9.24 6.83 -0.52
C ALA A 328 8.76 7.63 -1.75
N GLU A 329 7.89 8.62 -1.52
CA GLU A 329 7.31 9.46 -2.59
C GLU A 329 8.24 10.68 -2.78
N LYS A 330 8.88 10.80 -3.95
CA LYS A 330 9.48 12.07 -4.39
C LYS A 330 8.39 13.13 -4.50
N ASP A 331 8.77 14.40 -4.37
CA ASP A 331 7.87 15.52 -4.58
C ASP A 331 7.24 15.42 -5.98
N PHE A 332 5.90 15.49 -6.09
CA PHE A 332 5.19 15.29 -7.36
C PHE A 332 5.67 16.27 -8.44
N ASP A 333 6.09 17.48 -8.05
CA ASP A 333 6.71 18.48 -8.94
C ASP A 333 8.05 18.00 -9.55
N GLU A 334 8.81 17.18 -8.83
CA GLU A 334 10.07 16.61 -9.27
C GLU A 334 9.82 15.40 -10.18
N LEU A 335 8.88 14.54 -9.80
CA LEU A 335 8.38 13.42 -10.62
C LEU A 335 7.77 13.90 -11.94
N THR A 336 7.00 14.99 -11.93
CA THR A 336 6.37 15.54 -13.15
C THR A 336 7.43 16.12 -14.08
N LYS A 337 8.47 16.80 -13.56
CA LYS A 337 9.59 17.31 -14.36
C LYS A 337 10.46 16.20 -14.93
N GLU A 338 10.76 15.18 -14.12
CA GLU A 338 11.55 14.01 -14.52
C GLU A 338 10.79 13.15 -15.54
N ALA A 339 9.49 12.91 -15.33
CA ALA A 339 8.62 12.20 -16.26
C ALA A 339 8.44 12.98 -17.58
N PHE A 340 8.22 14.31 -17.55
CA PHE A 340 8.17 15.11 -18.77
C PHE A 340 9.49 15.07 -19.56
N GLY A 341 10.64 15.18 -18.88
CA GLY A 341 11.95 15.08 -19.53
C GLY A 341 12.20 13.70 -20.14
N THR A 342 11.78 12.64 -19.46
CA THR A 342 11.97 11.25 -19.89
C THR A 342 11.00 10.84 -21.00
N VAL A 343 9.76 11.32 -20.97
CA VAL A 343 8.76 11.06 -22.03
C VAL A 343 9.15 11.81 -23.30
N VAL A 344 9.59 13.06 -23.21
CA VAL A 344 10.03 13.84 -24.38
C VAL A 344 11.28 13.23 -25.02
N SER A 345 12.27 12.82 -24.21
CA SER A 345 13.48 12.14 -24.73
C SER A 345 13.22 10.71 -25.21
N GLY A 346 12.28 9.99 -24.59
CA GLY A 346 11.84 8.67 -25.01
C GLY A 346 11.09 8.70 -26.35
N ILE A 347 10.22 9.69 -26.57
CA ILE A 347 9.50 9.86 -27.84
C ILE A 347 10.47 10.20 -28.99
N GLU A 348 11.53 10.97 -28.73
CA GLU A 348 12.58 11.22 -29.73
C GLU A 348 13.43 9.97 -30.04
N ALA A 349 13.61 9.07 -29.07
CA ALA A 349 14.31 7.79 -29.24
C ALA A 349 13.44 6.70 -29.90
N VAL A 350 12.11 6.79 -29.82
CA VAL A 350 11.15 5.85 -30.43
C VAL A 350 11.18 5.88 -31.97
N SER A 351 11.92 6.82 -32.59
CA SER A 351 12.25 6.78 -34.02
C SER A 351 13.03 5.51 -34.45
N ASP A 352 13.66 4.77 -33.52
CA ASP A 352 14.31 3.46 -33.75
C ASP A 352 13.53 2.30 -33.08
N SER A 353 12.22 2.26 -33.33
CA SER A 353 11.19 1.57 -32.53
C SER A 353 11.37 0.05 -32.37
N ASN A 354 11.93 -0.63 -33.38
CA ASN A 354 11.98 -2.11 -33.39
C ASN A 354 13.05 -2.69 -32.45
N ALA A 355 14.20 -2.03 -32.28
CA ALA A 355 15.26 -2.49 -31.39
C ALA A 355 14.83 -2.33 -29.91
N LEU A 356 14.16 -1.21 -29.60
CA LEU A 356 13.72 -0.88 -28.25
C LEU A 356 12.58 -1.81 -27.79
N ILE A 357 11.69 -2.23 -28.70
CA ILE A 357 10.65 -3.22 -28.42
C ILE A 357 11.28 -4.59 -28.14
N HIS A 358 12.27 -5.01 -28.94
CA HIS A 358 12.97 -6.28 -28.73
C HIS A 358 13.74 -6.33 -27.40
N ASP A 359 14.37 -5.23 -26.99
CA ASP A 359 15.06 -5.13 -25.70
C ASP A 359 14.08 -5.04 -24.51
N ALA A 360 12.88 -4.50 -24.72
CA ALA A 360 11.84 -4.43 -23.69
C ALA A 360 11.10 -5.77 -23.49
N LEU A 361 11.05 -6.64 -24.51
CA LEU A 361 10.27 -7.89 -24.47
C LEU A 361 10.64 -8.82 -23.29
N PRO A 362 11.92 -9.13 -23.03
CA PRO A 362 12.31 -9.98 -21.90
C PRO A 362 11.98 -9.34 -20.54
N PHE A 363 11.99 -8.01 -20.48
CA PHE A 363 11.62 -7.27 -19.28
C PHE A 363 10.09 -7.33 -19.05
N ILE A 364 9.30 -7.21 -20.11
CA ILE A 364 7.84 -7.37 -20.05
C ILE A 364 7.48 -8.80 -19.62
N GLN A 365 8.17 -9.81 -20.16
CA GLN A 365 7.98 -11.21 -19.76
C GLN A 365 8.35 -11.44 -18.28
N GLY A 366 9.53 -10.99 -17.84
CA GLY A 366 9.93 -11.10 -16.44
C GLY A 366 9.08 -10.23 -15.49
N GLY A 367 8.49 -9.15 -16.00
CA GLY A 367 7.54 -8.29 -15.30
C GLY A 367 6.18 -8.94 -15.11
N GLY A 368 5.70 -9.69 -16.11
CA GLY A 368 4.44 -10.43 -16.06
C GLY A 368 4.40 -11.46 -14.92
N GLU A 369 5.44 -12.30 -14.79
CA GLU A 369 5.52 -13.28 -13.69
C GLU A 369 5.52 -12.62 -12.31
N ARG A 370 6.23 -11.50 -12.16
CA ARG A 370 6.26 -10.74 -10.90
C ARG A 370 4.90 -10.14 -10.60
N LEU A 371 4.25 -9.56 -11.60
CA LEU A 371 2.92 -8.98 -11.46
C LEU A 371 1.89 -10.05 -11.09
N ALA A 372 1.95 -11.23 -11.71
CA ALA A 372 1.11 -12.38 -11.36
C ALA A 372 1.26 -12.77 -9.89
N LEU A 373 2.50 -12.90 -9.40
CA LEU A 373 2.78 -13.19 -7.98
C LEU A 373 2.26 -12.08 -7.05
N GLU A 374 2.37 -10.81 -7.44
CA GLU A 374 1.79 -9.71 -6.68
C GLU A 374 0.26 -9.77 -6.63
N VAL A 375 -0.40 -10.10 -7.74
CA VAL A 375 -1.85 -10.30 -7.81
C VAL A 375 -2.29 -11.41 -6.86
N TYR A 376 -1.61 -12.57 -6.89
CA TYR A 376 -1.89 -13.67 -5.96
C TYR A 376 -1.71 -13.25 -4.49
N ARG A 377 -0.64 -12.50 -4.20
CA ARG A 377 -0.38 -11.98 -2.85
C ARG A 377 -1.49 -11.03 -2.39
N LEU A 378 -1.96 -10.13 -3.24
CA LEU A 378 -3.07 -9.23 -2.91
C LEU A 378 -4.38 -9.99 -2.65
N TRP A 379 -4.69 -11.00 -3.47
CA TRP A 379 -5.86 -11.86 -3.23
C TRP A 379 -5.74 -12.62 -1.91
N ALA A 380 -4.56 -13.16 -1.59
CA ALA A 380 -4.32 -13.83 -0.31
C ALA A 380 -4.56 -12.88 0.87
N TYR A 381 -4.04 -11.65 0.81
CA TYR A 381 -4.28 -10.64 1.85
C TYR A 381 -5.74 -10.25 1.95
N PHE A 382 -6.44 -10.09 0.82
CA PHE A 382 -7.87 -9.84 0.83
C PHE A 382 -8.65 -10.96 1.52
N PHE A 383 -8.41 -12.23 1.17
CA PHE A 383 -9.13 -13.34 1.78
C PHE A 383 -8.82 -13.49 3.27
N LEU A 384 -7.56 -13.33 3.68
CA LEU A 384 -7.18 -13.37 5.09
C LEU A 384 -7.89 -12.26 5.89
N ASN A 385 -7.90 -11.03 5.39
CA ASN A 385 -8.59 -9.93 6.06
C ASN A 385 -10.11 -10.09 6.03
N PHE A 386 -10.68 -10.66 4.96
CA PHE A 386 -12.10 -10.95 4.86
C PHE A 386 -12.55 -11.99 5.90
N PHE A 387 -11.79 -13.08 6.04
CA PHE A 387 -12.07 -14.09 7.05
C PHE A 387 -11.83 -13.56 8.46
N ALA A 388 -10.83 -12.70 8.65
CA ALA A 388 -10.60 -12.07 9.94
C ALA A 388 -11.77 -11.16 10.36
N PHE A 389 -12.19 -10.27 9.46
CA PHE A 389 -13.39 -9.44 9.59
C PHE A 389 -14.61 -10.29 9.94
N TYR A 390 -14.87 -11.37 9.19
CA TYR A 390 -16.00 -12.23 9.45
C TYR A 390 -15.93 -12.92 10.82
N GLY A 391 -14.72 -13.34 11.22
CA GLY A 391 -14.45 -13.95 12.52
C GLY A 391 -14.82 -13.03 13.68
N TYR A 392 -14.28 -11.80 13.70
CA TYR A 392 -14.59 -10.84 14.77
C TYR A 392 -16.01 -10.28 14.70
N LEU A 393 -16.65 -10.26 13.53
CA LEU A 393 -18.07 -9.95 13.38
C LEU A 393 -18.96 -10.93 14.17
N MET A 394 -18.51 -12.16 14.43
CA MET A 394 -19.29 -13.13 15.19
C MET A 394 -19.56 -12.66 16.61
N ALA A 395 -18.63 -11.99 17.28
CA ALA A 395 -18.82 -11.54 18.67
C ALA A 395 -19.98 -10.53 18.81
N PRO A 396 -20.09 -9.44 18.00
CA PRO A 396 -21.28 -8.61 18.00
C PRO A 396 -22.57 -9.32 17.58
N VAL A 397 -22.49 -10.25 16.62
CA VAL A 397 -23.66 -10.99 16.13
C VAL A 397 -24.21 -11.94 17.20
N THR A 398 -23.34 -12.67 17.91
CA THR A 398 -23.74 -13.52 19.04
C THR A 398 -24.27 -12.69 20.19
N TYR A 399 -23.65 -11.54 20.48
CA TYR A 399 -24.08 -10.64 21.54
C TYR A 399 -25.47 -10.03 21.31
N TYR A 400 -25.72 -9.43 20.15
CA TYR A 400 -26.97 -8.71 19.89
C TYR A 400 -28.09 -9.57 19.32
N THR A 401 -27.77 -10.72 18.71
CA THR A 401 -28.77 -11.58 18.06
C THR A 401 -28.62 -13.04 18.47
N PRO A 402 -28.90 -13.41 19.74
CA PRO A 402 -28.71 -14.77 20.24
C PRO A 402 -29.48 -15.81 19.41
N VAL A 403 -29.00 -17.06 19.42
CA VAL A 403 -29.57 -18.16 18.60
C VAL A 403 -31.07 -18.29 18.80
N GLY A 404 -31.81 -18.50 17.70
CA GLY A 404 -33.26 -18.68 17.73
C GLY A 404 -34.08 -17.39 17.66
N HIS A 405 -33.44 -16.20 17.62
CA HIS A 405 -34.14 -14.94 17.41
C HIS A 405 -34.55 -14.69 15.96
N ASN A 406 -33.70 -15.03 14.98
CA ASN A 406 -34.01 -14.89 13.55
C ASN A 406 -33.19 -15.87 12.69
N GLY A 407 -33.75 -16.29 11.54
CA GLY A 407 -33.09 -17.26 10.65
C GLY A 407 -31.82 -16.73 9.98
N LEU A 408 -31.62 -15.41 9.92
CA LEU A 408 -30.41 -14.80 9.36
C LEU A 408 -29.21 -14.95 10.31
N SER A 409 -29.39 -14.71 11.61
CA SER A 409 -28.37 -14.90 12.64
C SER A 409 -27.96 -16.36 12.73
N ASP A 410 -28.92 -17.28 12.73
CA ASP A 410 -28.63 -18.72 12.70
C ASP A 410 -27.86 -19.11 11.43
N PHE A 411 -28.13 -18.48 10.28
CA PHE A 411 -27.36 -18.69 9.05
C PHE A 411 -25.94 -18.14 9.16
N LEU A 412 -25.76 -16.91 9.65
CA LEU A 412 -24.44 -16.28 9.82
C LEU A 412 -23.55 -17.05 10.81
N LYS A 413 -24.13 -17.59 11.87
CA LYS A 413 -23.41 -18.42 12.86
C LYS A 413 -23.21 -19.87 12.41
N PHE A 414 -23.59 -20.22 11.19
CA PHE A 414 -23.60 -21.60 10.70
C PHE A 414 -24.35 -22.59 11.63
N ARG A 415 -25.39 -22.10 12.31
CA ARG A 415 -26.20 -22.81 13.31
C ARG A 415 -25.39 -23.35 14.51
N MET A 416 -24.24 -22.74 14.79
CA MET A 416 -23.49 -22.98 16.02
C MET A 416 -24.19 -22.33 17.22
N SER A 417 -23.87 -22.78 18.43
CA SER A 417 -24.29 -22.07 19.65
C SER A 417 -23.63 -20.69 19.72
N ASP A 418 -24.18 -19.77 20.53
CA ASP A 418 -23.60 -18.43 20.69
C ASP A 418 -22.15 -18.48 21.20
N GLU A 419 -21.85 -19.40 22.12
CA GLU A 419 -20.52 -19.60 22.68
C GLU A 419 -19.54 -20.19 21.63
N ASP A 420 -19.98 -21.21 20.89
CA ASP A 420 -19.13 -21.82 19.87
C ASP A 420 -18.87 -20.85 18.70
N ALA A 421 -19.87 -20.06 18.29
CA ALA A 421 -19.74 -19.10 17.21
C ALA A 421 -18.81 -17.94 17.58
N ASP A 422 -18.92 -17.43 18.81
CA ASP A 422 -18.04 -16.39 19.34
C ASP A 422 -16.58 -16.89 19.41
N TRP A 423 -16.37 -18.07 20.01
CA TRP A 423 -15.04 -18.67 20.11
C TRP A 423 -14.42 -18.98 18.74
N ALA A 424 -15.16 -19.66 17.86
CA ALA A 424 -14.64 -20.03 16.54
C ALA A 424 -14.39 -18.81 15.66
N GLY A 425 -15.25 -17.78 15.77
CA GLY A 425 -15.08 -16.50 15.11
C GLY A 425 -13.81 -15.79 15.58
N ASN A 426 -13.64 -15.62 16.90
CA ASN A 426 -12.44 -15.00 17.46
C ASN A 426 -11.16 -15.74 17.03
N PHE A 427 -11.14 -17.07 17.17
CA PHE A 427 -9.99 -17.88 16.78
C PHE A 427 -9.67 -17.77 15.29
N ALA A 428 -10.67 -17.83 14.40
CA ALA A 428 -10.46 -17.64 12.96
C ALA A 428 -9.93 -16.23 12.64
N GLY A 429 -10.44 -15.23 13.36
CA GLY A 429 -9.97 -13.84 13.37
C GLY A 429 -8.48 -13.73 13.66
N ASP A 430 -8.09 -14.19 14.84
CA ASP A 430 -6.71 -14.16 15.32
C ASP A 430 -5.78 -14.98 14.41
N LEU A 431 -6.23 -16.13 13.91
CA LEU A 431 -5.41 -16.97 13.02
C LEU A 431 -5.14 -16.27 11.69
N CYS A 432 -6.15 -15.69 11.05
CA CYS A 432 -5.97 -15.00 9.77
C CYS A 432 -5.04 -13.78 9.90
N TRP A 433 -5.23 -12.98 10.96
CA TRP A 433 -4.34 -11.87 11.27
C TRP A 433 -2.98 -12.29 11.88
N THR A 434 -2.76 -13.57 12.15
CA THR A 434 -1.42 -14.13 12.43
C THR A 434 -0.72 -14.52 11.13
N ILE A 435 -1.44 -15.19 10.23
CA ILE A 435 -0.91 -15.67 8.95
C ILE A 435 -0.49 -14.49 8.06
N GLU A 436 -1.28 -13.42 8.00
CA GLU A 436 -0.97 -12.27 7.15
C GLU A 436 0.39 -11.62 7.47
N PRO A 437 0.69 -11.17 8.71
CA PRO A 437 2.02 -10.67 9.07
C PRO A 437 3.14 -11.68 8.82
N ALA A 438 2.90 -12.98 9.01
CA ALA A 438 3.88 -14.00 8.67
C ALA A 438 4.16 -14.04 7.16
N LEU A 439 3.14 -13.96 6.30
CA LEU A 439 3.32 -13.86 4.86
C LEU A 439 4.06 -12.58 4.45
N ILE A 440 3.81 -11.46 5.13
CA ILE A 440 4.54 -10.20 4.87
C ILE A 440 6.02 -10.35 5.23
N LEU A 441 6.32 -10.92 6.41
CA LEU A 441 7.68 -11.08 6.92
C LEU A 441 8.48 -12.13 6.12
N PHE A 442 7.86 -13.25 5.76
CA PHE A 442 8.57 -14.39 5.19
C PHE A 442 8.32 -14.58 3.68
N GLY A 443 7.27 -13.98 3.13
CA GLY A 443 6.84 -14.18 1.74
C GLY A 443 7.83 -13.63 0.71
N GLY A 444 8.48 -12.49 0.99
CA GLY A 444 9.51 -11.95 0.09
C GLY A 444 10.70 -12.91 -0.10
N GLY A 445 11.13 -13.56 0.99
CA GLY A 445 12.17 -14.58 0.96
C GLY A 445 11.73 -15.84 0.20
N LEU A 446 10.48 -16.28 0.43
CA LEU A 446 9.91 -17.45 -0.24
C LEU A 446 9.77 -17.23 -1.76
N ILE A 447 9.27 -16.08 -2.18
CA ILE A 447 9.14 -15.71 -3.60
C ILE A 447 10.52 -15.64 -4.26
N SER A 448 11.48 -14.97 -3.62
CA SER A 448 12.85 -14.85 -4.14
C SER A 448 13.55 -16.21 -4.24
N TRP A 449 13.29 -17.10 -3.29
CA TRP A 449 13.79 -18.48 -3.34
C TRP A 449 13.15 -19.28 -4.49
N TRP A 450 11.82 -19.16 -4.66
CA TRP A 450 11.08 -19.84 -5.72
C TRP A 450 11.53 -19.40 -7.12
N LEU A 451 11.62 -18.09 -7.36
CA LEU A 451 12.11 -17.54 -8.63
C LEU A 451 13.56 -17.94 -8.97
N ARG A 452 14.40 -18.16 -7.96
CA ARG A 452 15.78 -18.65 -8.16
C ARG A 452 15.83 -20.13 -8.55
N ARG A 453 14.91 -20.94 -8.03
CA ARG A 453 14.84 -22.37 -8.32
C ARG A 453 14.57 -22.64 -9.79
N ASP A 454 13.63 -21.90 -10.39
CA ASP A 454 13.26 -22.11 -11.79
C ASP A 454 14.36 -21.65 -12.76
N ARG A 455 15.17 -20.65 -12.39
CA ARG A 455 16.33 -20.21 -13.18
C ARG A 455 17.54 -21.14 -13.05
N GLY A 456 17.72 -21.78 -11.89
CA GLY A 456 18.90 -22.61 -11.60
C GLY A 456 18.83 -24.05 -12.13
N GLY A 457 17.64 -24.55 -12.47
CA GLY A 457 17.44 -25.95 -12.88
C GLY A 457 17.87 -26.31 -14.31
N GLY A 458 18.13 -25.33 -15.18
CA GLY A 458 18.36 -25.56 -16.62
C GLY A 458 19.81 -25.69 -17.08
N GLY A 459 20.81 -25.33 -16.26
CA GLY A 459 22.20 -25.14 -16.73
C GLY A 459 23.25 -26.12 -16.19
N GLY A 460 22.91 -27.01 -15.25
CA GLY A 460 23.88 -27.87 -14.55
C GLY A 460 24.25 -29.19 -15.25
N GLY A 461 23.80 -29.42 -16.48
CA GLY A 461 24.01 -30.67 -17.20
C GLY A 461 24.86 -30.49 -18.45
N GLY A 462 26.19 -30.46 -18.33
CA GLY A 462 27.05 -30.51 -19.51
C GLY A 462 28.46 -29.95 -19.35
N GLY A 463 29.19 -30.37 -18.32
CA GLY A 463 30.59 -29.93 -18.11
C GLY A 463 31.47 -30.99 -17.47
N GLY A 464 31.15 -32.28 -17.64
CA GLY A 464 32.05 -33.38 -17.30
C GLY A 464 33.13 -33.52 -18.37
N GLY A 465 34.09 -32.60 -18.37
CA GLY A 465 35.35 -32.74 -19.11
C GLY A 465 36.22 -33.81 -18.44
N GLY A 466 36.65 -34.78 -19.23
CA GLY A 466 37.54 -35.85 -18.79
C GLY A 466 38.93 -35.33 -18.38
N CYS A 467 39.49 -36.04 -17.42
CA CYS A 467 40.93 -36.27 -17.26
C CYS A 467 41.15 -37.77 -17.17
#